data_AF-A0A2N1M2F6-F1
#
_entry.id   AF-A0A2N1M2F6-F1
#
_cell.length_a   1.000
_cell.length_b   1.000
_cell.length_c   1.000
_cell.angle_alpha   90.00
_cell.angle_beta   90.00
_cell.angle_gamma   90.00
#
_symmetry.space_group_name_H-M   'P 1'
#
loop_
_entity.id
_entity.type
_entity.pdbx_description
1 polymer ?
#
loop_
_entity_poly.entity_id
_entity_poly.type
_entity_poly.pdbx_seq_one_letter_code
_entity_poly.pdbx_strand_id
1 'polypeptide(L)'
;MKVNTMREQLPNPIRFIIDYISSWPERNIDQLRKKALYQKYLEWCEDNGEKPLASKVAGKKFSDINIESKQVRACGGKREWQYILDRFKIEAKLHESGLGDIEEFSDIP
;
A
#
# COMPACT_ATOMS: atom_id res chain seq x y z
N MET A 1 -21.46 0.59 -10.35
CA MET A 1 -20.64 0.23 -11.54
C MET A 1 -19.37 1.08 -11.73
N LYS A 2 -19.21 2.27 -11.13
CA LYS A 2 -18.04 3.15 -11.38
C LYS A 2 -16.79 2.83 -10.54
N VAL A 3 -16.94 2.25 -9.35
CA VAL A 3 -15.83 2.05 -8.38
C VAL A 3 -14.80 1.02 -8.89
N ASN A 4 -15.25 -0.07 -9.51
CA ASN A 4 -14.35 -1.10 -10.07
C ASN A 4 -13.52 -0.57 -11.25
N THR A 5 -14.08 0.32 -12.07
CA THR A 5 -13.40 0.88 -13.25
C THR A 5 -12.26 1.83 -12.88
N MET A 6 -12.35 2.50 -11.72
CA MET A 6 -11.31 3.41 -11.24
C MET A 6 -10.15 2.64 -10.59
N ARG A 7 -10.43 1.52 -9.90
CA ARG A 7 -9.38 0.63 -9.37
C ARG A 7 -8.50 0.03 -10.47
N GLU A 8 -9.08 -0.34 -11.62
CA GLU A 8 -8.33 -0.87 -12.76
C GLU A 8 -7.35 0.15 -13.37
N GLN A 9 -7.60 1.45 -13.20
CA GLN A 9 -6.70 2.51 -13.66
C GLN A 9 -5.56 2.80 -12.67
N LEU A 10 -5.64 2.27 -11.45
CA LEU A 10 -4.57 2.44 -10.46
C LEU A 10 -3.34 1.62 -10.85
N PRO A 11 -2.12 2.17 -10.68
CA PRO A 11 -0.91 1.39 -10.78
C PRO A 11 -0.97 0.16 -9.89
N ASN A 12 -0.54 -0.98 -10.42
CA ASN A 12 -0.49 -2.26 -9.71
C ASN A 12 0.02 -2.12 -8.24
N PRO A 13 1.15 -1.43 -7.93
CA PRO A 13 1.59 -1.28 -6.54
C PRO A 13 0.57 -0.63 -5.59
N ILE A 14 -0.26 0.28 -6.09
CA ILE A 14 -1.29 0.94 -5.28
C ILE A 14 -2.44 -0.04 -5.01
N ARG A 15 -2.86 -0.80 -6.03
CA ARG A 15 -3.88 -1.86 -5.90
C ARG A 15 -3.45 -2.90 -4.87
N PHE A 16 -2.21 -3.37 -4.94
CA PHE A 16 -1.62 -4.25 -3.94
C PHE A 16 -1.75 -3.69 -2.52
N ILE A 17 -1.42 -2.42 -2.29
CA ILE A 17 -1.52 -1.82 -0.94
C ILE A 17 -2.96 -1.77 -0.47
N ILE A 18 -3.89 -1.38 -1.33
CA ILE A 18 -5.32 -1.33 -0.99
C ILE A 18 -5.80 -2.71 -0.56
N ASP A 19 -5.48 -3.75 -1.34
CA ASP A 19 -5.89 -5.11 -1.01
C ASP A 19 -5.19 -5.61 0.26
N TYR A 20 -3.90 -5.28 0.43
CA TYR A 20 -3.12 -5.64 1.61
C TYR A 20 -3.71 -5.06 2.91
N ILE A 21 -4.10 -3.78 2.91
CA ILE A 21 -4.68 -3.10 4.09
C ILE A 21 -6.19 -3.31 4.23
N SER A 22 -6.89 -3.78 3.18
CA SER A 22 -8.34 -4.01 3.22
C SER A 22 -8.76 -5.02 4.29
N SER A 23 -7.87 -5.96 4.60
CA SER A 23 -8.06 -6.97 5.65
C SER A 23 -7.77 -6.45 7.06
N TRP A 24 -7.29 -5.22 7.22
CA TRP A 24 -6.86 -4.67 8.50
C TRP A 24 -7.98 -3.92 9.21
N PRO A 25 -7.97 -3.85 10.56
CA PRO A 25 -8.85 -2.94 11.28
C PRO A 25 -8.52 -1.47 10.98
N GLU A 26 -9.50 -0.57 11.11
CA GLU A 26 -9.47 0.84 10.63
C GLU A 26 -8.26 1.65 11.07
N ARG A 27 -7.72 1.41 12.25
CA ARG A 27 -6.58 2.16 12.81
C ARG A 27 -5.34 1.30 13.00
N ASN A 28 -5.12 0.35 12.11
CA ASN A 28 -3.92 -0.47 12.14
C ASN A 28 -2.71 0.29 11.60
N ILE A 29 -1.61 0.23 12.35
CA ILE A 29 -0.29 0.68 11.93
C ILE A 29 0.66 -0.51 12.00
N ASP A 30 1.21 -0.90 10.87
CA ASP A 30 2.20 -1.97 10.78
C ASP A 30 3.56 -1.42 10.32
N GLN A 31 4.63 -2.09 10.71
CA GLN A 31 5.99 -1.75 10.31
C GLN A 31 6.64 -2.95 9.64
N LEU A 32 6.89 -2.83 8.34
CA LEU A 32 7.43 -3.93 7.55
C LEU A 32 8.74 -3.52 6.87
N ARG A 33 9.72 -4.42 6.84
CA ARG A 33 10.96 -4.20 6.08
C ARG A 33 10.63 -3.92 4.62
N LYS A 34 11.31 -2.96 3.99
CA LYS A 34 11.09 -2.64 2.56
C LYS A 34 11.17 -3.88 1.65
N LYS A 35 12.16 -4.75 1.93
CA LYS A 35 12.35 -6.00 1.19
C LYS A 35 11.17 -6.97 1.36
N ALA A 36 10.63 -7.07 2.57
CA ALA A 36 9.50 -7.97 2.85
C ALA A 36 8.21 -7.46 2.20
N LEU A 37 7.94 -6.16 2.24
CA LEU A 37 6.78 -5.58 1.55
C LEU A 37 6.86 -5.80 0.03
N TYR A 38 8.03 -5.58 -0.55
CA TYR A 38 8.22 -5.80 -1.99
C TYR A 38 8.10 -7.28 -2.37
N GLN A 39 8.53 -8.21 -1.51
CA GLN A 39 8.32 -9.63 -1.74
C GLN A 39 6.83 -9.99 -1.79
N LYS A 40 6.03 -9.50 -0.82
CA LYS A 40 4.57 -9.68 -0.84
C LYS A 40 3.91 -9.06 -2.08
N TYR A 41 4.43 -7.92 -2.54
CA TYR A 41 3.99 -7.31 -3.78
C TYR A 41 4.25 -8.22 -4.99
N LEU A 42 5.39 -8.89 -5.07
CA LEU A 42 5.69 -9.85 -6.14
C LEU A 42 4.74 -11.04 -6.11
N GLU A 43 4.49 -11.60 -4.93
CA GLU A 43 3.53 -12.70 -4.74
C GLU A 43 2.12 -12.29 -5.20
N TRP A 44 1.65 -11.11 -4.77
CA TRP A 44 0.37 -10.57 -5.23
C TRP A 44 0.33 -10.35 -6.75
N CYS A 45 1.44 -9.90 -7.37
CA CYS A 45 1.52 -9.75 -8.82
C CYS A 45 1.36 -11.09 -9.54
N GLU A 46 2.02 -12.14 -9.05
CA GLU A 46 1.92 -13.48 -9.61
C GLU A 46 0.49 -14.03 -9.48
N ASP A 47 -0.12 -13.89 -8.30
CA ASP A 47 -1.48 -14.35 -8.03
C ASP A 47 -2.55 -13.62 -8.89
N ASN A 48 -2.32 -12.34 -9.19
CA ASN A 48 -3.24 -11.51 -9.99
C ASN A 48 -2.88 -11.47 -11.48
N GLY A 49 -1.83 -12.17 -11.92
CA GLY A 49 -1.36 -12.13 -13.32
C GLY A 49 -0.84 -10.76 -13.77
N GLU A 50 -0.45 -9.91 -12.82
CA GLU A 50 0.01 -8.55 -13.04
C GLU A 50 1.53 -8.51 -13.25
N LYS A 51 2.00 -7.60 -14.10
CA LYS A 51 3.44 -7.47 -14.33
C LYS A 51 4.10 -6.72 -13.17
N PRO A 52 5.06 -7.33 -12.44
CA PRO A 52 5.72 -6.66 -11.33
C PRO A 52 6.55 -5.47 -11.83
N LEU A 53 6.44 -4.35 -11.13
CA LEU A 53 7.26 -3.17 -11.37
C LEU A 53 8.57 -3.26 -10.59
N ALA A 54 9.64 -2.66 -11.12
CA ALA A 54 10.92 -2.59 -10.43
C ALA A 54 10.79 -1.93 -9.05
N SER A 55 11.55 -2.41 -8.07
CA SER A 55 11.48 -1.97 -6.66
C SER A 55 11.61 -0.45 -6.47
N LYS A 56 12.42 0.22 -7.28
CA LYS A 56 12.55 1.69 -7.27
C LYS A 56 11.26 2.39 -7.70
N VAL A 57 10.57 1.84 -8.71
CA VAL A 57 9.32 2.39 -9.24
C VAL A 57 8.16 2.10 -8.26
N ALA A 58 8.05 0.86 -7.78
CA ALA A 58 7.07 0.48 -6.76
C ALA A 58 7.26 1.30 -5.48
N GLY A 59 8.51 1.45 -5.02
CA GLY A 59 8.85 2.26 -3.85
C GLY A 59 8.46 3.73 -3.98
N LYS A 60 8.58 4.32 -5.18
CA LYS A 60 8.09 5.68 -5.45
C LYS A 60 6.56 5.75 -5.33
N LYS A 61 5.85 4.77 -5.92
CA LYS A 61 4.38 4.69 -5.83
C LYS A 61 3.89 4.53 -4.39
N PHE A 62 4.60 3.76 -3.56
CA PHE A 62 4.30 3.67 -2.14
C PHE A 62 4.45 5.02 -1.43
N SER A 63 5.52 5.77 -1.72
CA SER A 63 5.70 7.10 -1.16
C SER A 63 4.65 8.11 -1.64
N ASP A 64 4.13 7.97 -2.87
CA ASP A 64 3.06 8.83 -3.40
C ASP A 64 1.74 8.69 -2.59
N ILE A 65 1.52 7.54 -1.93
CA ILE A 65 0.33 7.26 -1.10
C ILE A 65 0.60 7.34 0.41
N ASN A 66 1.52 8.22 0.83
CA ASN A 66 1.87 8.46 2.23
C ASN A 66 2.47 7.26 2.99
N ILE A 67 3.04 6.26 2.29
CA ILE A 67 3.83 5.23 2.97
C ILE A 67 5.20 5.79 3.32
N GLU A 68 5.34 6.16 4.58
CA GLU A 68 6.59 6.67 5.15
C GLU A 68 7.62 5.56 5.28
N SER A 69 8.91 5.88 5.10
CA SER A 69 9.99 4.95 5.40
C SER A 69 10.90 5.46 6.50
N LYS A 70 11.07 4.64 7.53
CA LYS A 70 11.91 4.92 8.68
C LYS A 70 13.12 4.00 8.69
N GLN A 71 14.27 4.56 9.03
CA GLN A 71 15.46 3.77 9.31
C GLN A 71 15.43 3.32 10.77
N VAL A 72 15.39 2.01 10.98
CA VAL A 72 15.40 1.39 12.31
C VAL A 72 16.75 0.71 12.51
N ARG A 73 17.31 0.82 13.72
CA ARG A 73 18.53 0.09 14.10
C ARG A 73 18.13 -1.33 14.49
N ALA A 74 18.50 -2.31 13.68
CA ALA A 74 18.34 -3.71 14.04
C ALA A 74 19.41 -4.11 15.08
N CYS A 75 19.12 -5.17 15.85
CA CYS A 75 20.06 -5.72 16.81
C CYS A 75 21.39 -6.06 16.08
N GLY A 76 22.52 -5.52 16.56
CA GLY A 76 23.82 -5.63 15.89
C GLY A 76 24.25 -4.40 15.07
N GLY A 77 23.58 -3.24 15.20
CA GLY A 77 24.05 -1.96 14.64
C GLY A 77 23.79 -1.78 13.14
N LYS A 78 23.23 -2.79 12.47
CA LYS A 78 22.81 -2.71 11.07
C LYS A 78 21.58 -1.82 10.94
N ARG A 79 21.64 -0.89 9.98
CA ARG A 79 20.54 0.02 9.64
C ARG A 79 19.62 -0.69 8.66
N GLU A 80 18.36 -0.86 9.05
CA GLU A 80 17.34 -1.43 8.19
C GLU A 80 16.29 -0.38 7.87
N TRP A 81 15.90 -0.29 6.60
CA TRP A 81 14.79 0.54 6.19
C TRP A 81 13.48 -0.23 6.31
N GLN A 82 12.53 0.33 7.04
CA GLN A 82 11.19 -0.20 7.23
C GLN A 82 10.18 0.81 6.70
N TYR A 83 9.10 0.31 6.10
CA TYR A 83 7.92 1.11 5.77
C TYR A 83 6.97 1.10 6.95
N ILE A 84 6.38 2.26 7.23
CA ILE A 84 5.29 2.42 8.18
C ILE A 84 4.01 2.47 7.35
N LEU A 85 3.17 1.46 7.53
CA LEU A 85 1.89 1.32 6.84
C LEU A 85 0.81 1.73 7.82
N ASP A 86 0.32 2.95 7.68
CA ASP A 86 -0.77 3.49 8.49
C ASP A 86 -2.02 3.50 7.61
N ARG A 87 -2.97 2.59 7.91
CA ARG A 87 -4.18 2.41 7.09
C ARG A 87 -4.92 3.74 6.92
N PHE A 88 -5.12 4.48 8.00
CA PHE A 88 -5.87 5.74 7.99
C PHE A 88 -5.17 6.80 7.13
N LYS A 89 -3.84 6.95 7.25
CA LYS A 89 -3.08 7.91 6.41
C LYS A 89 -3.09 7.53 4.94
N ILE A 90 -3.00 6.24 4.63
CA ILE A 90 -3.00 5.74 3.25
C ILE A 90 -4.38 5.97 2.63
N GLU A 91 -5.46 5.58 3.31
CA GLU A 91 -6.84 5.79 2.84
C GLU A 91 -7.14 7.28 2.66
N ALA A 92 -6.77 8.12 3.63
CA ALA A 92 -6.93 9.57 3.50
C ALA A 92 -6.19 10.13 2.28
N LYS A 93 -4.98 9.62 1.98
CA LYS A 93 -4.21 10.07 0.82
C LYS A 93 -4.80 9.58 -0.50
N LEU A 94 -5.34 8.36 -0.53
CA LEU A 94 -6.05 7.83 -1.69
C LEU A 94 -7.29 8.66 -2.01
N HIS A 95 -8.08 9.02 -0.98
CA HIS A 95 -9.24 9.90 -1.12
C HIS A 95 -8.83 11.32 -1.59
N GLU A 96 -7.82 11.93 -0.97
CA GLU A 96 -7.34 13.27 -1.35
C GLU A 96 -6.79 13.32 -2.79
N SER A 97 -6.13 12.26 -3.24
CA SER A 97 -5.53 12.21 -4.58
C SER A 97 -6.55 11.89 -5.70
N GLY A 98 -7.84 11.72 -5.38
CA GLY A 98 -8.86 11.29 -6.34
C GLY A 98 -8.62 9.88 -6.88
N LEU A 99 -7.73 9.12 -6.23
CA LEU A 99 -7.41 7.72 -6.52
C LEU A 99 -8.27 6.76 -5.66
N GLY A 100 -9.11 7.31 -4.80
CA GLY A 100 -9.93 6.60 -3.82
C GLY A 100 -11.19 7.35 -3.46
N ASP A 101 -11.94 7.86 -4.46
CA ASP A 101 -13.37 8.14 -4.28
C ASP A 101 -14.08 6.80 -4.06
N ILE A 102 -14.00 6.35 -2.81
CA ILE A 102 -14.73 5.21 -2.26
C ILE A 102 -15.79 5.82 -1.36
N GLU A 103 -16.89 6.27 -1.94
CA GLU A 103 -18.19 6.33 -1.26
C GLU A 103 -18.65 4.88 -0.95
N GLU A 104 -17.88 4.11 -0.19
CA GLU A 104 -18.23 2.73 0.19
C GLU A 104 -17.72 2.40 1.60
N PHE A 105 -17.78 3.35 2.52
CA PHE A 105 -17.74 3.07 3.96
C PHE A 105 -18.81 3.80 4.79
N SER A 106 -19.69 4.56 4.14
CA SER A 106 -20.88 5.12 4.78
C SER A 106 -22.11 4.37 4.29
N ASP A 107 -22.85 3.85 5.27
CA ASP A 107 -24.23 3.35 5.22
C ASP A 107 -24.42 1.85 4.96
N ILE A 108 -24.30 1.07 6.04
CA ILE A 108 -25.16 -0.10 6.24
C ILE A 108 -26.24 0.35 7.25
N PRO A 109 -27.55 0.34 6.90
CA PRO A 109 -28.64 0.66 7.82
C PRO A 109 -28.83 -0.39 8.93
#